data_AF-A0A850MWP2-F1
#
_entry.id   AF-A0A850MWP2-F1
#
_cell.length_a   1.000
_cell.length_b   1.000
_cell.length_c   1.000
_cell.angle_alpha   90.00
_cell.angle_beta   90.00
_cell.angle_gamma   90.00
#
_symmetry.space_group_name_H-M   'P 1'
#
loop_
_entity.id
_entity.type
_entity.pdbx_description
1 polymer ?
#
loop_
_entity_poly.entity_id
_entity_poly.type
_entity_poly.pdbx_seq_one_letter_code
_entity_poly.pdbx_strand_id
1 'polypeptide(L)'
;MDPPKVVKIIHESGQVADEIDWNVTKFLMNERGSGYVPCCAALVELEGGSQAIRFQIDFTAVEEDGVYGYGFVGELFSDNQGNVAWCTPKEAMEQKRDELVATIQPEKRPKHY
;
A
#
# COMPACT_ATOMS: atom_id res chain seq x y z
N MET A 1 -11.26 -13.23 -3.43
CA MET A 1 -10.09 -13.38 -4.33
C MET A 1 -8.89 -13.58 -3.44
N ASP A 2 -8.23 -14.72 -3.58
CA ASP A 2 -7.01 -15.00 -2.84
C ASP A 2 -5.88 -14.07 -3.30
N PRO A 3 -4.92 -13.73 -2.41
CA PRO A 3 -3.75 -12.95 -2.77
C PRO A 3 -2.94 -13.66 -3.86
N PRO A 4 -2.39 -12.91 -4.83
CA PRO A 4 -1.43 -13.45 -5.78
C PRO A 4 -0.24 -14.06 -5.05
N LYS A 5 0.14 -15.27 -5.44
CA LYS A 5 1.29 -15.95 -4.85
C LYS A 5 2.58 -15.44 -5.48
N VAL A 6 3.40 -14.76 -4.68
CA VAL A 6 4.75 -14.32 -5.08
C VAL A 6 5.69 -15.53 -5.06
N VAL A 7 6.31 -15.85 -6.19
CA VAL A 7 7.32 -16.93 -6.29
C VAL A 7 8.73 -16.40 -6.17
N LYS A 8 8.97 -15.13 -6.51
CA LYS A 8 10.29 -14.49 -6.45
C LYS A 8 10.17 -12.99 -6.30
N ILE A 9 11.04 -12.40 -5.49
CA ILE A 9 11.25 -10.94 -5.46
C ILE A 9 12.39 -10.64 -6.43
N ILE A 10 12.10 -9.85 -7.47
CA ILE A 10 13.07 -9.45 -8.50
C ILE A 10 13.83 -8.22 -8.01
N HIS A 11 13.12 -7.24 -7.46
CA HIS A 11 13.69 -6.07 -6.80
C HIS A 11 12.93 -5.79 -5.49
N GLU A 12 13.67 -5.70 -4.39
CA GLU A 12 13.10 -5.53 -3.04
C GLU A 12 12.62 -4.10 -2.76
N SER A 13 13.22 -3.12 -3.42
CA SER A 13 12.87 -1.70 -3.29
C SER A 13 13.18 -0.96 -4.58
N GLY A 14 12.50 0.16 -4.78
CA GLY A 14 12.73 1.04 -5.91
C GLY A 14 11.76 2.23 -5.90
N GLN A 15 11.94 3.10 -6.87
CA GLN A 15 10.98 4.14 -7.20
C GLN A 15 10.16 3.66 -8.41
N VAL A 16 8.87 3.93 -8.37
CA VAL A 16 7.98 3.75 -9.52
C VAL A 16 7.80 5.08 -10.23
N ALA A 17 7.36 5.05 -11.48
CA ALA A 17 7.00 6.27 -12.19
C ALA A 17 5.82 6.97 -11.49
N ASP A 18 5.84 8.31 -11.48
CA ASP A 18 4.79 9.13 -10.85
C ASP A 18 3.38 8.76 -11.32
N GLU A 19 3.21 8.36 -12.58
CA GLU A 19 1.94 7.91 -13.13
C GLU A 19 1.43 6.62 -12.47
N ILE A 20 2.33 5.66 -12.21
CA ILE A 20 2.00 4.41 -11.53
C ILE A 20 1.61 4.72 -10.08
N ASP A 21 2.43 5.53 -9.39
CA ASP A 21 2.17 5.95 -8.01
C ASP A 21 0.82 6.67 -7.87
N TRP A 22 0.53 7.58 -8.80
CA TRP A 22 -0.74 8.30 -8.87
C TRP A 22 -1.92 7.36 -9.10
N ASN A 23 -1.82 6.43 -10.04
CA ASN A 23 -2.91 5.50 -10.36
C ASN A 23 -3.23 4.58 -9.17
N VAL A 24 -2.20 4.07 -8.49
CA VAL A 24 -2.36 3.24 -7.29
C VAL A 24 -2.95 4.05 -6.13
N THR A 25 -2.44 5.26 -5.89
CA THR A 25 -2.96 6.15 -4.85
C THR A 25 -4.42 6.52 -5.09
N LYS A 26 -4.76 6.84 -6.34
CA LYS A 26 -6.14 7.15 -6.76
C LYS A 26 -7.06 5.95 -6.54
N PHE A 27 -6.61 4.73 -6.86
CA PHE A 27 -7.37 3.51 -6.56
C PHE A 27 -7.63 3.38 -5.06
N LEU A 28 -6.61 3.51 -4.22
CA LEU A 28 -6.77 3.40 -2.76
C LEU A 28 -7.73 4.46 -2.22
N MET A 29 -7.62 5.70 -2.66
CA MET A 29 -8.50 6.78 -2.23
C MET A 29 -9.97 6.51 -2.60
N ASN A 30 -10.23 6.03 -3.81
CA ASN A 30 -11.59 5.79 -4.30
C ASN A 30 -12.21 4.51 -3.73
N GLU A 31 -11.43 3.43 -3.65
CA GLU A 31 -11.93 2.08 -3.39
C GLU A 31 -11.71 1.59 -1.95
N ARG A 32 -10.79 2.22 -1.21
CA ARG A 32 -10.48 1.86 0.19
C ARG A 32 -10.79 3.01 1.14
N GLY A 33 -10.50 4.24 0.74
CA GLY A 33 -10.80 5.46 1.48
C GLY A 33 -9.55 6.29 1.77
N SER A 34 -9.73 7.39 2.50
CA SER A 34 -8.64 8.27 2.91
C SER A 34 -7.72 7.61 3.93
N GLY A 35 -6.44 8.00 3.93
CA GLY A 35 -5.45 7.56 4.92
C GLY A 35 -4.68 6.31 4.53
N TYR A 36 -5.09 5.57 3.51
CA TYR A 36 -4.33 4.43 2.97
C TYR A 36 -3.33 4.90 1.92
N VAL A 37 -2.04 4.69 2.19
CA VAL A 37 -0.94 5.20 1.36
C VAL A 37 -0.10 4.04 0.84
N PRO A 38 0.11 3.93 -0.49
CA PRO A 38 0.98 2.90 -1.04
C PRO A 38 2.45 3.27 -0.77
N CYS A 39 3.27 2.28 -0.44
CA CYS A 39 4.70 2.47 -0.18
C CYS A 39 5.47 1.16 -0.40
N CYS A 40 6.80 1.22 -0.25
CA CYS A 40 7.68 0.05 -0.33
C CYS A 40 7.46 -0.78 -1.61
N ALA A 41 7.45 -0.11 -2.76
CA ALA A 41 7.28 -0.75 -4.05
C ALA A 41 8.38 -1.79 -4.31
N ALA A 42 7.97 -3.00 -4.69
CA ALA A 42 8.86 -4.11 -5.02
C ALA A 42 8.42 -4.77 -6.32
N LEU A 43 9.36 -5.07 -7.22
CA LEU A 43 9.07 -5.86 -8.41
C LEU A 43 9.12 -7.34 -8.06
N VAL A 44 8.03 -8.04 -8.32
CA VAL A 44 7.87 -9.46 -7.97
C VAL A 44 7.43 -10.28 -9.17
N GLU A 45 7.76 -11.57 -9.15
CA GLU A 45 7.24 -12.58 -10.07
C GLU A 45 6.14 -13.37 -9.36
N LEU A 46 5.00 -13.50 -10.02
CA LEU A 46 3.83 -14.22 -9.53
C LEU A 46 3.80 -15.66 -10.08
N GLU A 47 3.09 -16.53 -9.39
CA GLU A 47 2.80 -17.89 -9.88
C GLU A 47 2.09 -17.80 -11.25
N GLY A 48 2.68 -18.42 -12.27
CA GLY A 48 2.28 -18.25 -13.67
C GLY A 48 3.27 -17.44 -14.53
N GLY A 49 4.32 -16.87 -13.94
CA GLY A 49 5.44 -16.23 -14.64
C GLY A 49 5.23 -14.77 -15.01
N SER A 50 4.08 -14.18 -14.64
CA SER A 50 3.84 -12.74 -14.80
C SER A 50 4.55 -11.92 -13.73
N GLN A 51 5.00 -10.72 -14.08
CA GLN A 51 5.55 -9.76 -13.13
C GLN A 51 4.48 -8.78 -12.64
N ALA A 52 4.61 -8.35 -11.39
CA ALA A 52 3.77 -7.31 -10.80
C ALA A 52 4.60 -6.40 -9.89
N ILE A 53 4.12 -5.19 -9.68
CA ILE A 53 4.63 -4.27 -8.68
C ILE A 53 3.79 -4.46 -7.41
N ARG A 54 4.42 -4.96 -6.36
CA ARG A 54 3.83 -5.10 -5.04
C ARG A 54 4.08 -3.83 -4.23
N PHE A 55 3.03 -3.26 -3.66
CA PHE A 55 3.12 -2.16 -2.70
C PHE A 55 2.61 -2.64 -1.35
N GLN A 56 3.29 -2.23 -0.27
CA GLN A 56 2.69 -2.25 1.06
C GLN A 56 1.76 -1.05 1.19
N ILE A 57 0.72 -1.18 2.02
CA ILE A 57 -0.23 -0.11 2.29
C ILE A 57 -0.05 0.29 3.75
N ASP A 58 0.41 1.52 3.96
CA ASP A 58 0.51 2.14 5.27
C ASP A 58 -0.79 2.87 5.61
N PHE A 59 -1.19 2.87 6.88
CA PHE A 59 -2.27 3.73 7.35
C PHE A 59 -1.72 5.00 7.97
N THR A 60 -2.25 6.13 7.49
CA THR A 60 -1.92 7.47 7.96
C THR A 60 -3.17 8.21 8.41
N ALA A 61 -3.06 8.96 9.49
CA ALA A 61 -4.10 9.88 9.95
C ALA A 61 -3.56 11.32 9.98
N VAL A 62 -4.47 12.27 9.73
CA VAL A 62 -4.19 13.69 9.90
C VAL A 62 -4.74 14.09 11.25
N GLU A 63 -3.88 14.63 12.11
CA GLU A 63 -4.23 15.20 13.41
C GLU A 63 -3.90 16.71 13.42
N GLU A 64 -4.30 17.41 14.49
CA GLU A 64 -4.17 18.88 14.58
C GLU A 64 -2.73 19.38 14.35
N ASP A 65 -1.73 18.61 14.77
CA ASP A 65 -0.33 19.02 14.77
C ASP A 65 0.52 18.32 13.70
N GLY A 66 -0.07 17.47 12.84
CA GLY A 66 0.66 16.81 11.76
C GLY A 66 -0.02 15.59 11.13
N VAL A 67 0.75 14.91 10.28
CA VAL A 67 0.37 13.62 9.69
C VAL A 67 1.12 12.52 10.41
N TYR A 68 0.43 11.42 10.70
CA TYR A 68 0.90 10.34 11.55
C TYR A 68 0.75 9.01 10.84
N GLY A 69 1.80 8.17 10.86
CA GLY A 69 1.76 6.80 10.33
C GLY A 69 1.58 5.79 11.46
N TYR A 70 0.71 4.80 11.24
CA TYR A 70 0.44 3.72 12.20
C TYR A 70 1.06 2.38 11.78
N GLY A 71 1.53 2.26 10.53
CA GLY A 71 2.14 1.06 10.00
C GLY A 71 1.28 0.35 8.94
N PHE A 72 1.82 -0.77 8.44
CA PHE A 72 1.22 -1.49 7.32
C PHE A 72 -0.07 -2.20 7.70
N VAL A 73 -1.12 -1.97 6.90
CA VAL A 73 -2.47 -2.55 7.06
C VAL A 73 -2.84 -3.51 5.93
N GLY A 74 -2.00 -3.61 4.90
CA GLY A 74 -2.24 -4.50 3.78
C GLY A 74 -1.19 -4.35 2.68
N GLU A 75 -1.48 -4.95 1.54
CA GLU A 75 -0.67 -4.86 0.34
C GLU A 75 -1.55 -4.86 -0.91
N LEU A 76 -0.99 -4.41 -2.03
CA LEU A 76 -1.62 -4.47 -3.33
C LEU A 76 -0.60 -4.86 -4.41
N PHE A 77 -1.11 -5.42 -5.49
CA PHE A 77 -0.35 -5.77 -6.68
C PHE A 77 -0.91 -4.98 -7.86
N SER A 78 -0.02 -4.32 -8.59
CA SER A 78 -0.37 -3.63 -9.84
C SER A 78 0.52 -4.10 -10.99
N ASP A 79 0.07 -3.85 -12.21
CA ASP A 79 0.91 -3.97 -13.40
C ASP A 79 1.84 -2.76 -13.58
N ASN A 80 2.64 -2.76 -14.65
CA ASN A 80 3.57 -1.66 -14.97
C ASN A 80 2.86 -0.37 -15.46
N GLN A 81 1.53 -0.31 -15.43
CA GLN A 81 0.73 0.87 -15.76
C GLN A 81 -0.03 1.41 -14.52
N GLY A 82 0.11 0.76 -13.36
CA GLY A 82 -0.60 1.12 -12.14
C GLY A 82 -2.04 0.60 -12.09
N ASN A 83 -2.42 -0.34 -12.96
CA ASN A 83 -3.71 -1.02 -12.84
C ASN A 83 -3.63 -2.06 -11.71
N VAL A 84 -4.51 -1.95 -10.73
CA VAL A 84 -4.51 -2.85 -9.57
C VAL A 84 -5.12 -4.19 -9.94
N ALA A 85 -4.30 -5.25 -9.90
CA ALA A 85 -4.72 -6.63 -10.13
C ALA A 85 -5.32 -7.27 -8.87
N TRP A 86 -4.80 -6.91 -7.70
CA TRP A 86 -5.32 -7.36 -6.41
C TRP A 86 -4.95 -6.35 -5.32
N CYS A 87 -5.80 -6.24 -4.31
CA CYS A 87 -5.54 -5.46 -3.10
C CYS A 87 -6.16 -6.18 -1.91
N THR A 88 -5.53 -6.09 -0.74
CA THR A 88 -6.09 -6.61 0.51
C THR A 88 -7.57 -6.18 0.64
N PRO A 89 -8.47 -7.10 1.05
CA PRO A 89 -9.87 -6.77 1.25
C PRO A 89 -10.06 -5.60 2.22
N LYS A 90 -11.00 -4.71 1.91
CA LYS A 90 -11.24 -3.49 2.69
C LYS A 90 -11.49 -3.79 4.17
N GLU A 91 -12.37 -4.73 4.46
CA GLU A 91 -12.71 -5.10 5.85
C GLU A 91 -11.48 -5.58 6.64
N ALA A 92 -10.57 -6.33 6.01
CA ALA A 92 -9.34 -6.77 6.66
C ALA A 92 -8.39 -5.60 6.94
N MET A 93 -8.29 -4.65 6.02
CA MET A 93 -7.51 -3.43 6.22
C MET A 93 -8.09 -2.54 7.33
N GLU A 94 -9.42 -2.44 7.41
CA GLU A 94 -10.11 -1.66 8.45
C GLU A 94 -9.93 -2.30 9.83
N GLN A 95 -10.07 -3.62 9.92
CA GLN A 95 -9.79 -4.35 11.17
C GLN A 95 -8.33 -4.14 11.61
N LYS A 96 -7.38 -4.24 10.67
CA LYS A 96 -5.97 -4.02 10.99
C LYS A 96 -5.69 -2.59 11.40
N ARG A 97 -6.28 -1.60 10.71
CA ARG A 97 -6.23 -0.19 11.08
C ARG A 97 -6.70 0.00 12.52
N ASP A 98 -7.87 -0.52 12.88
CA ASP A 98 -8.45 -0.33 14.20
C ASP A 98 -7.59 -0.97 15.30
N GLU A 99 -6.98 -2.12 15.01
CA GLU A 99 -5.98 -2.75 15.87
C GLU A 99 -4.75 -1.85 16.06
N LEU A 100 -4.16 -1.33 14.98
CA LEU A 100 -2.96 -0.50 15.06
C LEU A 100 -3.23 0.82 15.79
N VAL A 101 -4.36 1.49 15.52
CA VAL A 101 -4.76 2.72 16.21
C VAL A 101 -4.93 2.49 17.71
N ALA A 102 -5.38 1.30 18.12
CA ALA A 102 -5.57 0.96 19.53
C ALA A 102 -4.27 0.53 20.25
N THR A 103 -3.25 0.08 19.51
CA THR A 103 -2.09 -0.63 20.09
C THR A 103 -0.74 0.04 19.85
N ILE A 104 -0.62 0.86 18.80
CA ILE A 104 0.63 1.48 18.38
C ILE A 104 0.58 2.98 18.64
N GLN A 105 1.68 3.51 19.18
CA GLN A 105 1.92 4.95 19.18
C GLN A 105 2.36 5.37 17.77
N PRO A 106 1.62 6.26 17.10
CA PRO A 106 1.93 6.58 15.71
C PRO A 106 3.22 7.40 15.58
N GLU A 107 3.87 7.27 14.44
CA GLU A 107 5.07 8.02 14.09
C GLU A 107 4.70 9.29 13.33
N LYS A 108 5.15 10.45 13.83
CA LYS A 108 4.97 11.73 13.15
C LYS A 108 5.73 11.73 11.84
N ARG A 109 5.02 11.92 10.73
CA ARG A 109 5.61 11.99 9.39
C ARG A 109 6.21 13.38 9.15
N PRO A 110 7.45 13.48 8.62
CA PRO A 110 8.03 14.76 8.26
C PRO A 110 7.20 15.44 7.17
N LYS A 111 6.96 16.74 7.32
CA LYS A 111 6.41 17.57 6.25
C LYS A 111 7.51 17.79 5.22
N HIS A 112 7.51 17.02 4.13
CA HIS A 112 8.31 17.35 2.97
C HIS A 112 7.58 18.48 2.23
N TYR A 113 8.08 19.70 2.39
CA TYR A 113 7.67 20.91 1.65
C TYR A 113 8.39 20.99 0.32
#